data_AF-A0A7X2IKZ1-F1
#
_entry.id   AF-A0A7X2IKZ1-F1
#
_cell.length_a   1.000
_cell.length_b   1.000
_cell.length_c   1.000
_cell.angle_alpha   90.00
_cell.angle_beta   90.00
_cell.angle_gamma   90.00
#
_symmetry.space_group_name_H-M   'P 1'
#
loop_
_entity.id
_entity.type
_entity.pdbx_description
1 polymer ?
#
loop_
_entity_poly.entity_id
_entity_poly.type
_entity_poly.pdbx_seq_one_letter_code
_entity_poly.pdbx_strand_id
1 'polypeptide(L)'
;MNTFVHPAGTAALPGATYTARRAGLWVFLGVITSLFMLFGAAYVMRMAMADWQPLRYVPWQLWLSTALLVSACVAWEVARRRAHQADGRRAGVAGCVLSVAFLGVQWWAWQAMIAMQYRVDGNPADSFFFMLTGLHGLHVIGGLLAAVLAGRALLRGGEAMGGLARYRLAGSIALCAQYWHYLLGLWLVLFALLFWVTPEFVQVVCEGVGLRPPQPR
;
A
#
# COMPACT_ATOMS: atom_id res chain seq x y z
N MET A 1 -5.82 -55.92 -22.59
CA MET A 1 -5.71 -54.51 -23.05
C MET A 1 -5.97 -53.60 -21.86
N ASN A 2 -4.94 -52.91 -21.35
CA ASN A 2 -5.07 -51.98 -20.22
C ASN A 2 -5.79 -50.71 -20.66
N THR A 3 -6.97 -50.46 -20.12
CA THR A 3 -7.59 -49.14 -20.12
C THR A 3 -6.91 -48.29 -19.05
N PHE A 4 -6.00 -47.41 -19.48
CA PHE A 4 -5.48 -46.34 -18.64
C PHE A 4 -6.64 -45.41 -18.26
N VAL A 5 -7.12 -45.55 -17.03
CA VAL A 5 -7.98 -44.56 -16.38
C VAL A 5 -7.11 -43.32 -16.14
N HIS A 6 -7.37 -42.27 -16.91
CA HIS A 6 -6.84 -40.93 -16.67
C HIS A 6 -7.42 -40.44 -15.31
N PRO A 7 -6.62 -40.21 -14.25
CA PRO A 7 -7.18 -39.72 -13.01
C PRO A 7 -7.67 -38.27 -13.20
N ALA A 8 -8.85 -38.04 -12.64
CA ALA A 8 -9.57 -36.78 -12.58
C ALA A 8 -8.65 -35.59 -12.24
N GLY A 9 -8.99 -34.44 -12.83
CA GLY A 9 -8.30 -33.17 -12.64
C GLY A 9 -7.87 -32.94 -11.19
N THR A 10 -6.58 -32.66 -11.03
CA THR A 10 -5.93 -32.30 -9.78
C THR A 10 -6.57 -31.04 -9.21
N ALA A 11 -7.64 -31.21 -8.43
CA ALA A 11 -8.15 -30.17 -7.56
C ALA A 11 -7.03 -29.82 -6.58
N ALA A 12 -6.23 -28.79 -6.91
CA ALA A 12 -5.10 -28.36 -6.12
C ALA A 12 -5.53 -28.18 -4.66
N LEU A 13 -4.84 -28.87 -3.74
CA LEU A 13 -5.14 -28.81 -2.32
C LEU A 13 -5.20 -27.33 -1.87
N PRO A 14 -6.15 -26.94 -1.01
CA PRO A 14 -6.34 -25.54 -0.60
C PRO A 14 -5.05 -24.85 -0.14
N GLY A 15 -4.15 -25.60 0.52
CA GLY A 15 -2.84 -25.12 0.94
C GLY A 15 -1.93 -24.70 -0.22
N ALA A 16 -1.86 -25.49 -1.30
CA ALA A 16 -1.02 -25.19 -2.46
C ALA A 16 -1.45 -23.88 -3.15
N THR A 17 -2.77 -23.65 -3.28
CA THR A 17 -3.31 -22.41 -3.87
C THR A 17 -3.07 -21.17 -2.99
N TYR A 18 -3.03 -21.33 -1.66
CA TYR A 18 -2.71 -20.25 -0.74
C TYR A 18 -1.23 -19.87 -0.82
N THR A 19 -0.34 -20.87 -0.84
CA THR A 19 1.12 -20.65 -0.98
C THR A 19 1.45 -19.93 -2.29
N ALA A 20 0.86 -20.34 -3.40
CA ALA A 20 1.06 -19.67 -4.69
C ALA A 20 0.57 -18.20 -4.68
N ARG A 21 -0.62 -17.94 -4.13
CA ARG A 21 -1.15 -16.57 -3.99
C ARG A 21 -0.28 -15.71 -3.09
N ARG A 22 0.25 -16.27 -1.98
CA ARG A 22 1.16 -15.58 -1.08
C ARG A 22 2.50 -15.25 -1.76
N ALA A 23 3.05 -16.19 -2.53
CA ALA A 23 4.27 -15.94 -3.31
C ALA A 23 4.06 -14.83 -4.34
N GLY A 24 2.95 -14.87 -5.09
CA GLY A 24 2.60 -13.81 -6.04
C GLY A 24 2.45 -12.44 -5.37
N LEU A 25 1.84 -12.39 -4.17
CA LEU A 25 1.77 -11.17 -3.38
C LEU A 25 3.18 -10.65 -3.04
N TRP A 26 4.08 -11.49 -2.53
CA TRP A 26 5.45 -11.04 -2.18
C TRP A 26 6.24 -10.53 -3.38
N VAL A 27 6.13 -11.19 -4.54
CA VAL A 27 6.76 -10.70 -5.78
C VAL A 27 6.19 -9.34 -6.16
N PHE A 28 4.87 -9.18 -6.12
CA PHE A 28 4.22 -7.89 -6.38
C PHE A 28 4.67 -6.81 -5.39
N LEU A 29 4.74 -7.11 -4.09
CA LEU A 29 5.27 -6.19 -3.08
C LEU A 29 6.73 -5.80 -3.36
N GLY A 30 7.55 -6.74 -3.84
CA GLY A 30 8.92 -6.46 -4.29
C GLY A 30 8.95 -5.45 -5.43
N VAL A 31 8.12 -5.63 -6.46
CA VAL A 31 8.00 -4.70 -7.60
C VAL A 31 7.57 -3.30 -7.14
N ILE A 32 6.56 -3.22 -6.27
CA ILE A 32 6.12 -1.94 -5.69
C ILE A 32 7.29 -1.28 -4.95
N THR A 33 7.99 -2.04 -4.11
CA THR A 33 9.12 -1.52 -3.33
C THR A 33 10.21 -0.96 -4.25
N SER A 34 10.60 -1.69 -5.29
CA SER A 34 11.58 -1.22 -6.28
C SER A 34 11.12 0.06 -6.97
N LEU A 35 9.85 0.13 -7.38
CA LEU A 35 9.27 1.32 -8.02
C LEU A 35 9.35 2.55 -7.11
N PHE A 36 8.92 2.43 -5.86
CA PHE A 36 8.99 3.53 -4.89
C PHE A 36 10.42 3.89 -4.51
N MET A 37 11.33 2.91 -4.42
CA MET A 37 12.76 3.17 -4.21
C MET A 37 13.38 3.97 -5.36
N LEU A 38 13.05 3.63 -6.61
CA LEU A 38 13.54 4.35 -7.79
C LEU A 38 13.08 5.81 -7.79
N PHE A 39 11.79 6.06 -7.55
CA PHE A 39 11.28 7.43 -7.44
C PHE A 39 11.83 8.17 -6.22
N GLY A 40 12.02 7.48 -5.10
CA GLY A 40 12.62 8.05 -3.89
C GLY A 40 14.08 8.44 -4.10
N ALA A 41 14.87 7.61 -4.79
CA ALA A 41 16.23 7.94 -5.18
C ALA A 41 16.26 9.15 -6.12
N ALA A 42 15.37 9.20 -7.11
CA ALA A 42 15.25 10.36 -8.00
C ALA A 42 14.89 11.65 -7.24
N TYR A 43 14.03 11.57 -6.23
CA TYR A 43 13.70 12.69 -5.35
C TYR A 43 14.94 13.19 -4.58
N VAL A 44 15.70 12.28 -3.95
CA VAL A 44 16.92 12.63 -3.22
C VAL A 44 17.98 13.24 -4.15
N MET A 45 18.14 12.71 -5.36
CA MET A 45 19.04 13.31 -6.36
C MET A 45 18.62 14.73 -6.73
N ARG A 46 17.30 14.98 -6.81
CA ARG A 46 16.75 16.29 -7.15
C ARG A 46 16.92 17.32 -6.03
N MET A 47 16.98 16.90 -4.77
CA MET A 47 17.27 17.76 -3.61
C MET A 47 18.64 18.45 -3.69
N ALA A 48 19.59 17.87 -4.43
CA ALA A 48 20.93 18.44 -4.59
C ALA A 48 21.00 19.59 -5.61
N MET A 49 19.90 19.93 -6.29
CA MET A 49 19.84 21.00 -7.28
C MET A 49 19.28 22.31 -6.68
N ALA A 50 19.76 23.45 -7.18
CA ALA A 50 19.51 24.77 -6.60
C ALA A 50 18.04 25.25 -6.68
N ASP A 51 17.24 24.66 -7.54
CA ASP A 51 15.82 24.96 -7.73
C ASP A 51 14.88 24.16 -6.81
N TRP A 52 15.43 23.24 -6.01
CA TRP A 52 14.65 22.52 -5.00
C TRP A 52 14.37 23.41 -3.79
N GLN A 53 13.09 23.51 -3.42
CA GLN A 53 12.68 24.12 -2.15
C GLN A 53 11.91 23.11 -1.30
N PRO A 54 12.16 23.04 0.03
CA PRO A 54 11.46 22.10 0.90
C PRO A 54 9.97 22.44 1.01
N LEU A 55 9.13 21.42 1.16
CA LEU A 55 7.73 21.61 1.57
C LEU A 55 7.71 22.17 2.99
N ARG A 56 7.52 23.48 3.12
CA ARG A 56 7.47 24.18 4.42
C ARG A 56 6.16 23.94 5.18
N TYR A 57 5.13 23.42 4.52
CA TYR A 57 3.81 23.22 5.10
C TYR A 57 3.36 21.77 5.02
N VAL A 58 3.08 21.18 6.18
CA VAL A 58 2.47 19.85 6.29
C VAL A 58 0.97 20.03 6.53
N PRO A 59 0.10 19.75 5.54
CA PRO A 59 -1.34 19.84 5.75
C PRO A 59 -1.78 18.84 6.83
N TRP A 60 -2.54 19.33 7.82
CA TRP A 60 -3.09 18.51 8.91
C TRP A 60 -3.94 17.34 8.39
N GLN A 61 -4.51 17.47 7.18
CA GLN A 61 -5.24 16.43 6.47
C GLN A 61 -4.40 15.16 6.25
N LEU A 62 -3.07 15.27 6.08
CA LEU A 62 -2.20 14.09 5.94
C LEU A 62 -2.08 13.29 7.25
N TRP A 63 -2.15 13.95 8.40
CA TRP A 63 -2.19 13.25 9.69
C TRP A 63 -3.52 12.51 9.86
N LEU A 64 -4.62 13.13 9.43
CA LEU A 64 -5.92 12.48 9.39
C LEU A 64 -5.93 11.28 8.45
N SER A 65 -5.36 11.40 7.24
CA SER A 65 -5.27 10.26 6.30
C SER A 65 -4.43 9.14 6.91
N THR A 66 -3.30 9.46 7.55
CA THR A 66 -2.47 8.47 8.24
C THR A 66 -3.24 7.75 9.36
N ALA A 67 -4.01 8.48 10.18
CA ALA A 67 -4.84 7.90 11.22
C ALA A 67 -5.94 6.97 10.65
N LEU A 68 -6.54 7.33 9.52
CA LEU A 68 -7.52 6.49 8.82
C LEU A 68 -6.88 5.21 8.27
N LEU A 69 -5.68 5.29 7.70
CA LEU A 69 -4.97 4.12 7.17
C LEU A 69 -4.53 3.18 8.30
N VAL A 70 -4.08 3.71 9.43
CA VAL A 70 -3.79 2.92 10.65
C VAL A 70 -5.07 2.23 11.13
N SER A 71 -6.18 2.95 11.20
CA SER A 71 -7.48 2.40 11.59
C SER A 71 -7.93 1.30 10.64
N ALA A 72 -7.71 1.46 9.33
CA ALA A 72 -7.97 0.43 8.33
C ALA A 72 -7.12 -0.83 8.57
N CYS A 73 -5.84 -0.68 8.92
CA CYS A 73 -4.97 -1.81 9.27
C CYS A 73 -5.46 -2.57 10.49
N VAL A 74 -5.89 -1.85 11.54
CA VAL A 74 -6.49 -2.46 12.73
C VAL A 74 -7.77 -3.20 12.37
N ALA A 75 -8.64 -2.62 11.54
CA ALA A 75 -9.86 -3.30 11.08
C ALA A 75 -9.55 -4.59 10.31
N TRP A 76 -8.55 -4.58 9.43
CA TRP A 76 -8.09 -5.77 8.72
C TRP A 76 -7.45 -6.81 9.63
N GLU A 77 -6.74 -6.38 10.68
CA GLU A 77 -6.18 -7.28 11.69
C GLU A 77 -7.29 -7.97 12.50
N VAL A 78 -8.32 -7.22 12.90
CA VAL A 78 -9.52 -7.77 13.53
C VAL A 78 -10.23 -8.74 12.59
N ALA A 79 -10.35 -8.39 11.30
CA ALA A 79 -10.92 -9.24 10.27
C ALA A 79 -10.18 -10.57 10.15
N ARG A 80 -8.84 -10.53 10.18
CA ARG A 80 -7.97 -11.72 10.14
C ARG A 80 -8.18 -12.60 11.37
N ARG A 81 -8.19 -12.02 12.58
CA ARG A 81 -8.36 -12.76 13.84
C ARG A 81 -9.74 -13.40 13.96
N ARG A 82 -10.77 -12.72 13.45
CA ARG A 82 -12.17 -13.18 13.48
C ARG A 82 -12.63 -13.75 12.14
N ALA A 83 -11.73 -14.22 11.28
CA ALA A 83 -12.05 -14.61 9.90
C ALA A 83 -13.09 -15.74 9.78
N HIS A 84 -13.28 -16.54 10.84
CA HIS A 84 -14.29 -17.60 10.91
C HIS A 84 -15.66 -17.13 11.45
N GLN A 85 -15.78 -15.87 11.85
CA GLN A 85 -16.98 -15.29 12.45
C GLN A 85 -17.59 -14.22 11.52
N ALA A 86 -18.90 -13.98 11.65
CA ALA A 86 -19.57 -12.90 10.91
C ALA A 86 -18.95 -11.52 11.17
N ASP A 87 -18.46 -11.31 12.39
CA ASP A 87 -17.75 -10.09 12.79
C ASP A 87 -16.47 -9.84 11.99
N GLY A 88 -15.75 -10.90 11.58
CA GLY A 88 -14.54 -10.75 10.77
C GLY A 88 -14.84 -10.17 9.39
N ARG A 89 -15.98 -10.56 8.80
CA ARG A 89 -16.44 -9.99 7.51
C ARG A 89 -16.81 -8.52 7.67
N ARG A 90 -17.51 -8.16 8.75
CA ARG A 90 -17.86 -6.76 9.06
C ARG A 90 -16.62 -5.89 9.26
N ALA A 91 -15.62 -6.41 9.96
CA ALA A 91 -14.33 -5.74 10.15
C ALA A 91 -13.59 -5.52 8.82
N GLY A 92 -13.61 -6.50 7.90
CA GLY A 92 -13.04 -6.34 6.56
C GLY A 92 -13.74 -5.25 5.74
N VAL A 93 -15.07 -5.18 5.79
CA VAL A 93 -15.84 -4.10 5.16
C VAL A 93 -15.50 -2.74 5.78
N ALA A 94 -15.39 -2.66 7.11
CA ALA A 94 -14.95 -1.45 7.79
C ALA A 94 -13.55 -1.02 7.33
N GLY A 95 -12.61 -1.95 7.18
CA GLY A 95 -11.28 -1.69 6.62
C GLY A 95 -11.33 -1.11 5.21
N CYS A 96 -12.19 -1.63 4.34
CA CYS A 96 -12.42 -1.07 3.01
C CYS A 96 -12.98 0.36 3.08
N VAL A 97 -14.01 0.59 3.90
CA VAL A 97 -14.63 1.93 4.06
C VAL A 97 -13.62 2.95 4.57
N LEU A 98 -12.81 2.59 5.57
CA LEU A 98 -11.74 3.45 6.10
C LEU A 98 -10.68 3.77 5.04
N SER A 99 -10.40 2.83 4.13
CA SER A 99 -9.45 3.05 3.03
C SER A 99 -10.03 3.97 1.95
N VAL A 100 -11.34 3.91 1.70
CA VAL A 100 -12.02 4.88 0.83
C VAL A 100 -12.01 6.26 1.47
N ALA A 101 -12.24 6.35 2.79
CA ALA A 101 -12.12 7.61 3.53
C ALA A 101 -10.69 8.17 3.46
N PHE A 102 -9.66 7.32 3.56
CA PHE A 102 -8.26 7.70 3.35
C PHE A 102 -8.07 8.37 1.98
N LEU A 103 -8.58 7.78 0.89
CA LEU A 103 -8.48 8.36 -0.45
C LEU A 103 -9.19 9.72 -0.56
N GLY A 104 -10.36 9.86 0.08
CA GLY A 104 -11.09 11.13 0.14
C GLY A 104 -10.32 12.22 0.88
N VAL A 105 -9.74 11.90 2.04
CA VAL A 105 -8.90 12.84 2.79
C VAL A 105 -7.61 13.16 2.04
N GLN A 106 -7.02 12.20 1.34
CA GLN A 106 -5.84 12.42 0.52
C GLN A 106 -6.13 13.39 -0.63
N TRP A 107 -7.27 13.23 -1.30
CA TRP A 107 -7.74 14.16 -2.31
C TRP A 107 -7.98 15.56 -1.72
N TRP A 108 -8.57 15.65 -0.54
CA TRP A 108 -8.76 16.93 0.15
C TRP A 108 -7.43 17.61 0.51
N ALA A 109 -6.43 16.84 0.95
CA ALA A 109 -5.08 17.35 1.20
C ALA A 109 -4.48 17.97 -0.07
N TRP A 110 -4.64 17.31 -1.22
CA TRP A 110 -4.19 17.84 -2.51
C TRP A 110 -4.89 19.14 -2.88
N GLN A 111 -6.22 19.21 -2.73
CA GLN A 111 -6.97 20.44 -3.00
C GLN A 111 -6.55 21.59 -2.07
N ALA A 112 -6.31 21.31 -0.79
CA ALA A 112 -5.83 22.31 0.15
C ALA A 112 -4.45 22.86 -0.25
N MET A 113 -3.53 21.99 -0.68
CA MET A 113 -2.19 22.40 -1.14
C MET A 113 -2.26 23.25 -2.41
N ILE A 114 -3.08 22.84 -3.39
CA ILE A 114 -3.29 23.61 -4.63
C ILE A 114 -3.87 25.00 -4.31
N ALA A 115 -4.81 25.09 -3.37
CA ALA A 115 -5.37 26.38 -2.92
C ALA A 115 -4.31 27.31 -2.32
N MET A 116 -3.30 26.75 -1.65
CA MET A 116 -2.15 27.47 -1.09
C MET A 116 -1.02 27.73 -2.12
N GLN A 117 -1.29 27.56 -3.43
CA GLN A 117 -0.35 27.73 -4.53
C GLN A 117 0.80 26.70 -4.59
N TYR A 118 0.74 25.61 -3.83
CA TYR A 118 1.61 24.45 -4.04
C TYR A 118 1.05 23.62 -5.20
N ARG A 119 1.64 23.79 -6.38
CA ARG A 119 1.16 23.17 -7.62
C ARG A 119 2.14 22.12 -8.12
N VAL A 120 1.60 21.15 -8.88
CA VAL A 120 2.38 20.06 -9.50
C VAL A 120 3.48 20.59 -10.42
N ASP A 121 3.28 21.76 -11.04
CA ASP A 121 4.19 22.44 -11.97
C ASP A 121 5.05 23.53 -11.32
N GLY A 122 4.91 23.77 -10.01
CA GLY A 122 5.57 24.89 -9.33
C GLY A 122 7.04 24.61 -8.97
N ASN A 123 7.28 23.54 -8.21
CA ASN A 123 8.60 23.17 -7.69
C ASN A 123 8.76 21.66 -7.80
N PRO A 124 9.96 21.15 -8.18
CA PRO A 124 10.25 19.72 -8.17
C PRO A 124 9.77 18.97 -6.92
N ALA A 125 9.91 19.56 -5.73
CA ALA A 125 9.48 18.93 -4.48
C ALA A 125 7.97 18.66 -4.44
N ASP A 126 7.17 19.60 -4.92
CA ASP A 126 5.71 19.49 -5.00
C ASP A 126 5.33 18.42 -6.04
N SER A 127 5.98 18.41 -7.21
CA SER A 127 5.75 17.40 -8.24
C SER A 127 5.98 15.98 -7.70
N PHE A 128 7.08 15.76 -6.99
CA PHE A 128 7.38 14.46 -6.36
C PHE A 128 6.39 14.11 -5.26
N PHE A 129 5.94 15.08 -4.46
CA PHE A 129 4.90 14.87 -3.46
C PHE A 129 3.60 14.36 -4.11
N PHE A 130 3.06 15.05 -5.12
CA PHE A 130 1.83 14.63 -5.80
C PHE A 130 2.01 13.29 -6.52
N MET A 131 3.14 13.06 -7.17
CA MET A 131 3.44 11.81 -7.87
C MET A 131 3.55 10.62 -6.91
N LEU A 132 4.34 10.72 -5.83
CA LEU A 132 4.54 9.63 -4.88
C LEU A 132 3.27 9.33 -4.08
N THR A 133 2.58 10.36 -3.59
CA THR A 133 1.31 10.17 -2.86
C THR A 133 0.20 9.68 -3.77
N GLY A 134 0.18 10.11 -5.04
CA GLY A 134 -0.77 9.63 -6.05
C GLY A 134 -0.53 8.18 -6.45
N LEU A 135 0.74 7.80 -6.66
CA LEU A 135 1.12 6.41 -6.89
C LEU A 135 0.72 5.54 -5.70
N HIS A 136 0.93 6.01 -4.47
CA HIS A 136 0.48 5.30 -3.27
C HIS A 136 -1.05 5.13 -3.24
N GLY A 137 -1.79 6.20 -3.52
CA GLY A 137 -3.25 6.16 -3.64
C GLY A 137 -3.73 5.16 -4.69
N LEU A 138 -3.05 5.06 -5.83
CA LEU A 138 -3.36 4.07 -6.88
C LEU A 138 -3.21 2.64 -6.37
N HIS A 139 -2.19 2.34 -5.55
CA HIS A 139 -2.02 1.02 -4.95
C HIS A 139 -3.11 0.72 -3.92
N VAL A 140 -3.53 1.70 -3.12
CA VAL A 140 -4.69 1.57 -2.21
C VAL A 140 -5.97 1.26 -3.00
N ILE A 141 -6.21 1.94 -4.12
CA ILE A 141 -7.33 1.66 -5.03
C ILE A 141 -7.23 0.23 -5.59
N GLY A 142 -6.06 -0.18 -6.06
CA GLY A 142 -5.82 -1.55 -6.56
C GLY A 142 -6.10 -2.62 -5.50
N GLY A 143 -5.66 -2.39 -4.25
CA GLY A 143 -5.97 -3.24 -3.11
C GLY A 143 -7.45 -3.32 -2.80
N LEU A 144 -8.15 -2.18 -2.82
CA LEU A 144 -9.60 -2.10 -2.61
C LEU A 144 -10.36 -2.91 -3.66
N LEU A 145 -10.01 -2.76 -4.94
CA LEU A 145 -10.60 -3.53 -6.02
C LEU A 145 -10.37 -5.03 -5.83
N ALA A 146 -9.14 -5.44 -5.48
CA ALA A 146 -8.83 -6.83 -5.20
C ALA A 146 -9.63 -7.39 -4.01
N ALA A 147 -9.78 -6.61 -2.92
CA ALA A 147 -10.56 -7.00 -1.75
C ALA A 147 -12.06 -7.14 -2.07
N VAL A 148 -12.63 -6.21 -2.85
CA VAL A 148 -14.04 -6.26 -3.28
C VAL A 148 -14.28 -7.44 -4.22
N LEU A 149 -13.40 -7.67 -5.21
CA LEU A 149 -13.50 -8.79 -6.13
C LEU A 149 -13.38 -10.14 -5.39
N ALA A 150 -12.43 -10.25 -4.46
CA ALA A 150 -12.31 -11.43 -3.60
C ALA A 150 -13.58 -11.64 -2.78
N GLY A 151 -14.13 -10.60 -2.15
CA GLY A 151 -15.39 -10.67 -1.41
C GLY A 151 -16.57 -11.14 -2.26
N ARG A 152 -16.72 -10.61 -3.48
CA ARG A 152 -17.80 -10.98 -4.42
C ARG A 152 -17.67 -12.40 -4.96
N ALA A 153 -16.45 -12.83 -5.28
CA ALA A 153 -16.19 -14.19 -5.76
C ALA A 153 -16.59 -15.24 -4.71
N LEU A 154 -16.34 -14.95 -3.44
CA LEU A 154 -16.73 -15.83 -2.34
C LEU A 154 -18.24 -15.83 -2.05
N LEU A 155 -18.94 -14.71 -2.31
CA LEU A 155 -20.40 -14.64 -2.21
C LEU A 155 -21.11 -15.40 -3.34
N ARG A 156 -20.57 -15.36 -4.57
CA ARG A 156 -21.16 -16.01 -5.76
C ARG A 156 -20.85 -17.50 -5.87
N GLY A 157 -19.76 -17.95 -5.27
CA GLY A 157 -19.38 -19.37 -5.24
C GLY A 157 -20.32 -20.28 -4.44
N GLY A 158 -21.35 -19.70 -3.80
CA GLY A 158 -22.39 -20.42 -3.07
C GLY A 158 -21.91 -21.01 -1.75
N GLU A 159 -22.86 -21.17 -0.82
CA GLU A 159 -22.71 -21.92 0.42
C GLU A 159 -22.41 -23.43 0.22
N ALA A 160 -22.16 -23.84 -1.03
CA ALA A 160 -22.15 -25.21 -1.51
C ALA A 160 -20.93 -26.06 -1.07
N MET A 161 -20.10 -25.62 -0.10
CA MET A 161 -19.01 -26.48 0.40
C MET A 161 -18.43 -26.07 1.77
N GLY A 162 -19.28 -25.89 2.80
CA GLY A 162 -18.87 -25.98 4.22
C GLY A 162 -17.54 -25.31 4.63
N GLY A 163 -16.70 -26.01 5.39
CA GLY A 163 -15.44 -25.49 5.97
C GLY A 163 -14.39 -25.01 4.96
N LEU A 164 -14.45 -25.48 3.70
CA LEU A 164 -13.50 -25.14 2.65
C LEU A 164 -13.61 -23.68 2.19
N ALA A 165 -14.85 -23.19 2.04
CA ALA A 165 -15.11 -21.79 1.70
C ALA A 165 -14.63 -20.84 2.82
N ARG A 166 -14.83 -21.23 4.09
CA ARG A 166 -14.32 -20.51 5.27
C ARG A 166 -12.80 -20.47 5.31
N TYR A 167 -12.12 -21.56 4.95
CA TYR A 167 -10.65 -21.59 4.88
C TYR A 167 -10.11 -20.67 3.77
N ARG A 168 -10.74 -20.69 2.58
CA ARG A 168 -10.37 -19.79 1.47
C ARG A 168 -10.61 -18.32 1.82
N LEU A 169 -11.71 -18.01 2.51
CA LEU A 169 -12.01 -16.66 3.00
C LEU A 169 -10.95 -16.18 3.99
N ALA A 170 -10.63 -17.00 5.00
CA ALA A 170 -9.61 -16.68 5.99
C ALA A 170 -8.24 -16.45 5.35
N GLY A 171 -7.85 -17.28 4.37
CA GLY A 171 -6.63 -17.10 3.60
C GLY A 171 -6.61 -15.78 2.82
N SER A 172 -7.71 -15.42 2.15
CA SER A 172 -7.82 -14.14 1.43
C SER A 172 -7.79 -12.94 2.36
N ILE A 173 -8.48 -12.98 3.51
CA ILE A 173 -8.46 -11.92 4.52
C ILE A 173 -7.04 -11.74 5.08
N ALA A 174 -6.32 -12.84 5.33
CA ALA A 174 -4.94 -12.77 5.81
C ALA A 174 -4.00 -12.08 4.80
N LEU A 175 -4.17 -12.38 3.50
CA LEU A 175 -3.41 -11.72 2.42
C LEU A 175 -3.78 -10.23 2.31
N CYS A 176 -5.06 -9.87 2.39
CA CYS A 176 -5.50 -8.47 2.43
C CYS A 176 -4.91 -7.74 3.64
N ALA A 177 -4.98 -8.33 4.84
CA ALA A 177 -4.38 -7.73 6.03
C ALA A 177 -2.88 -7.48 5.84
N GLN A 178 -2.13 -8.46 5.30
CA GLN A 178 -0.71 -8.29 5.03
C GLN A 178 -0.42 -7.17 4.01
N TYR A 179 -1.23 -7.08 2.96
CA TYR A 179 -1.12 -6.02 1.95
C TYR A 179 -1.38 -4.62 2.55
N TRP A 180 -2.39 -4.48 3.41
CA TRP A 180 -2.69 -3.19 4.06
C TRP A 180 -1.58 -2.75 5.03
N HIS A 181 -1.01 -3.68 5.81
CA HIS A 181 0.13 -3.36 6.68
C HIS A 181 1.36 -2.94 5.86
N TYR A 182 1.60 -3.58 4.71
CA TYR A 182 2.64 -3.16 3.79
C TYR A 182 2.40 -1.73 3.27
N LEU A 183 1.16 -1.41 2.84
CA LEU A 183 0.82 -0.07 2.39
C LEU A 183 1.01 0.97 3.50
N LEU A 184 0.64 0.67 4.74
CA LEU A 184 0.91 1.56 5.87
C LEU A 184 2.42 1.76 6.08
N GLY A 185 3.22 0.69 6.05
CA GLY A 185 4.67 0.79 6.17
C GLY A 185 5.28 1.66 5.05
N LEU A 186 4.85 1.43 3.81
CA LEU A 186 5.24 2.23 2.66
C LEU A 186 4.82 3.69 2.81
N TRP A 187 3.62 3.96 3.31
CA TRP A 187 3.12 5.31 3.57
C TRP A 187 3.98 6.04 4.60
N LEU A 188 4.37 5.37 5.69
CA LEU A 188 5.24 5.95 6.71
C LEU A 188 6.65 6.23 6.15
N VAL A 189 7.19 5.34 5.32
CA VAL A 189 8.47 5.59 4.62
C VAL A 189 8.37 6.81 3.71
N LEU A 190 7.28 6.95 2.95
CA LEU A 190 7.03 8.13 2.12
C LEU A 190 6.90 9.41 2.95
N PHE A 191 6.19 9.34 4.07
CA PHE A 191 6.02 10.47 4.98
C PHE A 191 7.37 10.92 5.55
N ALA A 192 8.20 9.96 5.97
CA ALA A 192 9.56 10.24 6.42
C ALA A 192 10.44 10.81 5.28
N LEU A 193 10.36 10.24 4.08
CA LEU A 193 11.11 10.70 2.92
C LEU A 193 10.76 12.15 2.54
N LEU A 194 9.48 12.52 2.58
CA LEU A 194 9.02 13.84 2.11
C LEU A 194 9.19 14.95 3.15
N PHE A 195 9.13 14.63 4.44
CA PHE A 195 9.13 15.64 5.52
C PHE A 195 10.35 15.59 6.43
N TRP A 196 10.99 14.42 6.59
CA TRP A 196 12.13 14.26 7.50
C TRP A 196 13.47 14.31 6.78
N VAL A 197 13.54 13.84 5.53
CA VAL A 197 14.78 13.89 4.75
C VAL A 197 15.05 15.33 4.34
N THR A 198 16.08 15.92 4.95
CA THR A 198 16.61 17.25 4.63
C THR A 198 17.99 17.10 3.99
N PRO A 199 18.49 18.13 3.25
CA PRO A 199 19.83 18.08 2.66
C PRO A 199 20.93 17.77 3.69
N GLU A 200 20.80 18.28 4.92
CA GLU A 200 21.73 18.01 6.01
C GLU A 200 21.68 16.55 6.47
N PHE A 201 20.48 15.96 6.56
CA PHE A 201 20.34 14.53 6.84
C PHE A 201 21.01 13.68 5.76
N VAL A 202 20.86 14.05 4.48
CA VAL A 202 21.53 13.34 3.37
C VAL A 202 23.04 13.46 3.50
N GLN A 203 23.56 14.63 3.87
CA GLN A 203 25.00 14.84 4.10
C GLN A 203 25.53 13.96 5.24
N VAL A 204 24.82 13.90 6.38
CA VAL A 204 25.18 13.02 7.51
C VAL A 204 25.23 11.55 7.09
N VAL A 205 24.26 11.10 6.30
CA VAL A 205 24.24 9.72 5.79
C VAL A 205 25.38 9.48 4.79
N CYS A 206 25.63 10.40 3.87
CA CYS A 206 26.74 10.29 2.91
C CYS A 206 28.11 10.25 3.62
N GLU A 207 28.32 11.10 4.62
CA GLU A 207 29.53 11.10 5.46
C GLU A 207 29.65 9.80 6.27
N GLY A 208 28.55 9.30 6.84
CA GLY A 208 28.52 8.03 7.56
C GLY A 208 28.81 6.81 6.68
N VAL A 209 28.53 6.90 5.38
CA VAL A 209 28.81 5.85 4.37
C VAL A 209 30.18 6.06 3.69
N GLY A 210 30.89 7.15 3.99
CA GLY A 210 32.21 7.46 3.42
C GLY A 210 32.18 8.01 2.00
N LEU A 211 31.03 8.48 1.51
CA LEU A 211 30.87 9.13 0.22
C LEU A 211 30.98 10.65 0.38
N ARG A 212 31.80 11.30 -0.46
CA ARG A 212 31.94 12.76 -0.42
C ARG A 212 30.61 13.43 -0.78
N PRO A 213 30.10 14.36 0.06
CA PRO A 213 28.87 15.07 -0.25
C PRO A 213 29.06 15.97 -1.50
N PRO A 214 28.03 16.11 -2.35
CA PRO A 214 28.06 17.04 -3.47
C PRO A 214 28.21 18.47 -2.91
N GLN A 215 29.25 19.17 -3.36
CA GLN A 215 29.52 20.56 -2.97
C GLN A 215 28.45 21.48 -3.58
N PRO A 216 27.80 22.35 -2.78
CA PRO A 216 26.95 23.40 -3.33
C PRO A 216 27.82 24.31 -4.21
N ARG A 217 27.39 24.56 -5.45
CA ARG A 217 27.95 25.62 -6.30
C ARG A 217 27.28 26.93 -6.02
#